data_AF-B8D5G9-F1
#
_entry.id   AF-B8D5G9-F1
#
_cell.length_a   1.000
_cell.length_b   1.000
_cell.length_c   1.000
_cell.angle_alpha   90.00
_cell.angle_beta   90.00
_cell.angle_gamma   90.00
#
_symmetry.space_group_name_H-M   'P 1'
#
loop_
_entity.id
_entity.type
_entity.pdbx_description
1 polymer ?
#
loop_
_entity_poly.entity_id
_entity_poly.type
_entity_poly.pdbx_seq_one_letter_code
_entity_poly.pdbx_strand_id
1 'polypeptide(L)' 'MSLVESGKPREIYIPIHALPTCNNLTDLCPNIELINFEKDGEKYCVAYCKVLERYLTRSTVRKCETLWRSCPFARMSP' A
#
# COMPACT_ATOMS: atom_id res chain seq x y z
N MET A 1 -24.34 -7.14 -2.94
CA MET A 1 -22.94 -7.57 -3.02
C MET A 1 -22.11 -6.61 -2.17
N SER A 2 -21.82 -7.06 -0.95
CA SER A 2 -20.92 -6.45 0.04
C SER A 2 -19.47 -6.50 -0.51
N LEU A 3 -18.53 -5.60 -0.25
CA LEU A 3 -18.26 -4.68 0.86
C LEU A 3 -17.57 -3.43 0.28
N VAL A 4 -18.10 -2.23 0.53
CA VAL A 4 -17.29 -1.01 0.41
C VAL A 4 -16.61 -0.84 1.76
N GLU A 5 -15.35 -1.25 1.88
CA GLU A 5 -14.57 -0.96 3.08
C GLU A 5 -14.42 0.55 3.23
N SER A 6 -15.16 1.07 4.20
CA SER A 6 -15.22 2.47 4.60
C SER A 6 -13.89 2.88 5.24
N GLY A 7 -13.26 3.95 4.72
CA GLY A 7 -12.24 4.71 5.47
C GLY A 7 -11.02 5.19 4.69
N LYS A 8 -10.62 4.53 3.59
CA LYS A 8 -9.39 4.88 2.86
C LYS A 8 -9.67 5.80 1.65
N PRO A 9 -8.85 6.85 1.39
CA PRO A 9 -9.10 7.84 0.33
C PRO A 9 -9.13 7.20 -1.06
N ARG A 10 -10.18 7.47 -1.83
CA ARG A 10 -10.53 6.72 -3.07
C ARG A 10 -9.59 6.91 -4.27
N GLU A 11 -8.54 7.71 -4.18
CA GLU A 11 -7.69 8.05 -5.34
C GLU A 11 -6.61 6.99 -5.61
N ILE A 12 -7.04 5.80 -6.06
CA ILE A 12 -6.14 4.77 -6.58
C ILE A 12 -6.01 4.94 -8.09
N TYR A 13 -4.84 5.38 -8.54
CA TYR A 13 -4.48 5.36 -9.97
C TYR A 13 -3.64 4.13 -10.30
N ILE A 14 -4.28 3.11 -10.88
CA ILE A 14 -3.72 1.77 -11.11
C ILE A 14 -2.32 1.78 -11.76
N PRO A 15 -2.06 2.52 -12.85
CA PRO A 15 -0.73 2.51 -13.48
C PRO A 15 0.43 2.94 -12.56
N ILE A 16 0.13 3.69 -11.50
CA ILE A 16 1.12 4.21 -10.55
C ILE A 16 1.15 3.38 -9.25
N HIS A 17 0.01 2.86 -8.81
CA HIS A 17 -0.15 2.22 -7.51
C HIS A 17 -0.10 0.69 -7.55
N ALA A 18 -0.40 0.07 -8.69
CA ALA A 18 -0.43 -1.38 -8.81
C ALA A 18 0.96 -1.99 -8.59
N LEU A 19 1.03 -2.90 -7.64
CA LEU A 19 2.16 -3.77 -7.37
C LEU A 19 2.02 -5.07 -8.16
N PRO A 20 3.13 -5.68 -8.58
CA PRO A 20 3.10 -6.92 -9.36
C PRO A 20 2.52 -8.10 -8.56
N THR A 21 2.75 -8.17 -7.25
CA THR A 21 2.18 -9.20 -6.37
C THR A 21 1.99 -8.66 -4.94
N CYS A 22 1.05 -9.24 -4.19
CA CYS A 22 0.83 -8.94 -2.76
C CYS A 22 1.67 -9.81 -1.81
N ASN A 23 2.42 -10.79 -2.31
CA ASN A 23 3.06 -11.81 -1.47
C ASN A 23 4.60 -11.69 -1.40
N ASN A 24 5.20 -10.74 -2.11
CA ASN A 24 6.66 -10.75 -2.35
C ASN A 24 7.42 -9.65 -1.58
N LEU A 25 6.88 -9.20 -0.45
CA LEU A 25 7.47 -8.12 0.36
C LEU A 25 7.94 -8.68 1.70
N THR A 26 9.16 -9.20 1.74
CA THR A 26 9.70 -9.96 2.90
C THR A 26 10.22 -9.08 4.05
N ASP A 27 10.49 -7.79 3.81
CA ASP A 27 10.96 -6.80 4.79
C ASP A 27 10.18 -5.48 4.64
N LEU A 28 8.85 -5.59 4.69
CA LEU A 28 7.96 -4.46 4.50
C LEU A 28 7.89 -3.60 5.77
N CYS A 29 7.86 -2.28 5.58
CA CYS A 29 7.62 -1.32 6.65
C CYS A 29 6.38 -1.71 7.49
N PRO A 30 6.44 -1.68 8.83
CA PRO A 30 5.32 -2.07 9.72
C PRO A 30 4.07 -1.19 9.54
N ASN A 31 4.26 0.00 8.95
CA ASN A 31 3.20 0.96 8.69
C ASN A 31 2.53 0.77 7.32
N ILE A 32 2.99 -0.18 6.50
CA ILE A 32 2.37 -0.50 5.22
C ILE A 32 1.39 -1.66 5.40
N GLU A 33 0.23 -1.51 4.78
CA GLU A 33 -0.79 -2.52 4.64
C GLU A 33 -0.97 -2.82 3.14
N LEU A 34 -0.97 -4.11 2.78
CA LEU A 34 -1.23 -4.55 1.40
C LEU A 34 -2.71 -4.86 1.24
N ILE A 35 -3.31 -4.31 0.21
CA ILE A 35 -4.75 -4.39 -0.05
C ILE A 35 -4.94 -4.98 -1.43
N ASN A 36 -5.74 -6.04 -1.50
CA ASN A 36 -6.25 -6.56 -2.76
C ASN A 36 -7.43 -5.70 -3.19
N PHE A 37 -7.34 -5.12 -4.38
CA PHE A 37 -8.35 -4.24 -4.94
C PHE A 37 -8.77 -4.76 -6.31
N GLU A 38 -10.07 -4.83 -6.56
CA GLU A 38 -10.61 -5.28 -7.85
C GLU A 38 -11.17 -4.09 -8.63
N LYS A 39 -10.80 -3.97 -9.90
CA LYS A 39 -11.31 -2.93 -10.80
C LYS A 39 -11.42 -3.49 -12.21
N ASP A 40 -12.57 -3.24 -12.85
CA ASP A 40 -12.86 -3.68 -14.21
C ASP A 40 -12.70 -5.21 -14.41
N GLY A 41 -12.96 -6.00 -13.35
CA GLY A 41 -12.81 -7.45 -13.33
C GLY A 41 -11.37 -7.95 -13.15
N GLU A 42 -10.40 -7.05 -13.01
CA GLU A 42 -9.00 -7.37 -12.75
C GLU A 42 -8.64 -7.13 -11.28
N LYS A 43 -7.84 -8.04 -10.73
CA LYS A 43 -7.34 -7.94 -9.34
C LYS A 43 -5.97 -7.28 -9.33
N TYR A 44 -5.86 -6.24 -8.54
CA TYR A 44 -4.66 -5.46 -8.33
C TYR A 44 -4.22 -5.52 -6.88
N CYS A 45 -2.90 -5.49 -6.68
CA CYS A 45 -2.32 -5.30 -5.37
C CYS A 45 -1.92 -3.83 -5.20
N VAL A 46 -2.32 -3.21 -4.11
CA VAL A 46 -1.90 -1.84 -3.77
C VAL A 46 -1.40 -1.77 -2.33
N ALA A 47 -0.51 -0.81 -2.05
CA ALA A 47 -0.01 -0.57 -0.71
C ALA A 47 -0.63 0.70 -0.13
N TYR A 48 -1.01 0.64 1.14
CA TYR A 48 -1.51 1.76 1.93
C TYR A 48 -0.57 2.04 3.09
N CYS A 49 -0.21 3.30 3.30
CA CYS A 49 0.56 3.71 4.46
C CYS A 49 -0.41 4.20 5.55
N LYS A 50 -0.44 3.51 6.69
CA LYS A 50 -1.32 3.85 7.83
C LYS A 50 -0.98 5.20 8.44
N VAL A 51 0.31 5.56 8.52
CA VAL A 51 0.75 6.82 9.14
C VAL A 51 0.48 8.03 8.25
N LEU A 52 0.62 7.88 6.94
CA LEU A 52 0.36 8.96 5.98
C LEU A 52 -1.08 8.96 5.46
N GLU A 53 -1.89 8.00 5.90
CA GLU A 53 -3.27 7.77 5.49
C GLU A 53 -3.51 7.83 3.97
N ARG A 54 -2.59 7.24 3.19
CA ARG A 54 -2.66 7.28 1.71
C ARG A 54 -2.13 6.04 1.03
N TYR A 55 -2.59 5.82 -0.20
CA TYR A 55 -2.02 4.81 -1.09
C TYR A 55 -0.62 5.22 -1.54
N LEU A 56 0.28 4.24 -1.60
CA LEU A 56 1.66 4.41 -2.01
C LEU A 56 1.83 4.01 -3.47
N THR A 57 2.58 4.83 -4.20
CA THR A 57 3.03 4.46 -5.55
C THR A 57 3.96 3.25 -5.48
N ARG A 58 4.03 2.47 -6.56
CA ARG A 58 5.00 1.36 -6.71
C ARG A 58 6.43 1.79 -6.41
N SER A 59 6.82 3.00 -6.83
CA SER A 59 8.16 3.54 -6.58
C SER A 59 8.42 3.82 -5.10
N THR A 60 7.40 4.28 -4.38
CA THR A 60 7.46 4.53 -2.94
C THR A 60 7.55 3.23 -2.16
N VAL A 61 6.79 2.20 -2.55
CA VAL A 61 6.87 0.86 -1.92
C VAL A 61 8.28 0.30 -2.02
N ARG A 62 8.93 0.37 -3.19
CA ARG A 62 10.34 -0.05 -3.36
C ARG A 62 11.32 0.71 -2.46
N LYS A 63 11.09 2.02 -2.27
CA LYS A 63 11.89 2.81 -1.32
C LYS A 63 11.63 2.35 0.12
N CYS A 64 10.39 2.00 0.46
CA CYS A 64 10.08 1.47 1.78
C CYS A 64 10.75 0.11 2.03
N GLU A 65 10.77 -0.82 1.07
CA GLU A 65 11.48 -2.10 1.23
C GLU A 65 12.95 -1.92 1.60
N THR A 66 13.60 -0.89 1.06
CA THR A 66 15.05 -0.66 1.24
C THR A 66 15.38 0.29 2.39
N LEU A 67 14.52 1.26 2.67
CA LEU A 67 14.84 2.42 3.54
C LEU A 67 13.83 2.63 4.67
N TRP A 68 12.88 1.72 4.91
CA TRP A 68 11.86 1.95 5.93
C TRP A 68 12.44 2.14 7.33
N ARG A 69 13.58 1.53 7.66
CA ARG A 69 14.23 1.71 8.97
C ARG A 69 14.72 3.14 9.22
N SER A 70 14.98 3.88 8.15
CA SER A 70 15.36 5.31 8.18
C SER A 70 14.15 6.23 7.96
N CYS A 71 12.95 5.67 7.77
CA CYS A 71 11.74 6.47 7.61
C CYS A 71 11.46 7.23 8.92
N PRO A 72 11.20 8.54 8.88
CA PRO A 72 10.88 9.31 10.09
C PRO A 72 9.62 8.81 10.79
N PHE A 73 8.76 8.11 10.05
CA PHE A 73 7.52 7.50 10.53
C PHE A 73 7.68 6.07 11.05
N ALA A 74 8.87 5.46 10.95
CA ALA A 74 9.06 4.03 11.28
C ALA A 74 8.70 3.68 12.73
N ARG A 75 8.84 4.63 13.66
CA ARG A 75 8.55 4.45 15.09
C ARG A 75 7.16 4.94 15.50
N MET A 76 6.40 5.54 14.58
CA MET A 76 5.05 6.03 14.83
C MET A 76 4.00 4.92 14.66
N SER A 77 4.37 3.67 14.94
CA SER A 77 3.38 2.58 14.94
C SER A 77 2.27 2.96 15.93
N PRO A 78 0.99 2.91 15.53
CA PRO A 78 -0.11 2.96 16.49
C PRO A 78 -0.04 1.79 17.47
#